data_AF-A0A933VLH9-F1
#
_entry.id   AF-A0A933VLH9-F1
#
_cell.length_a   1.000
_cell.length_b   1.000
_cell.length_c   1.000
_cell.angle_alpha   90.00
_cell.angle_beta   90.00
_cell.angle_gamma   90.00
#
_symmetry.space_group_name_H-M   'P 1'
#
loop_
_entity.id
_entity.type
_entity.pdbx_description
1 polymer ?
#
loop_
_entity_poly.entity_id
_entity_poly.type
_entity_poly.pdbx_seq_one_letter_code
_entity_poly.pdbx_strand_id
1 'polypeptide(L)'
;MRPTQHPNHGRLHNLLLANIAVGVAVFTVAVYFMITGEYANLPARQTTEALLNKFAIGGLLYSAAAWYLDQFVRPIWSKVGAGA
;
A
#
# COMPACT_ATOMS: atom_id res chain seq x y z
N MET A 1 -23.26 9.06 34.10
CA MET A 1 -23.55 8.44 32.79
C MET A 1 -22.23 8.08 32.12
N ARG A 2 -22.06 6.83 31.69
CA ARG A 2 -20.79 6.31 31.16
C ARG A 2 -20.53 6.86 29.74
N PRO A 3 -19.30 7.29 29.41
CA PRO A 3 -18.93 7.54 28.02
C PRO A 3 -18.97 6.21 27.28
N THR A 4 -19.91 6.08 26.34
CA THR A 4 -20.00 4.95 25.41
C THR A 4 -18.76 4.95 24.53
N GLN A 5 -18.05 3.82 24.51
CA GLN A 5 -16.78 3.63 23.82
C GLN A 5 -16.90 4.03 22.33
N HIS A 6 -16.03 4.94 21.89
CA HIS A 6 -15.81 5.22 20.47
C HIS A 6 -15.35 3.92 19.79
N PRO A 7 -16.05 3.42 18.76
CA PRO A 7 -15.55 2.30 18.00
C PRO A 7 -14.20 2.68 17.39
N ASN A 8 -13.29 1.71 17.30
CA ASN A 8 -11.87 1.81 16.94
C ASN A 8 -11.60 2.27 15.48
N HIS A 9 -12.38 3.21 14.94
CA HIS A 9 -12.36 3.66 13.55
C HIS A 9 -11.00 4.26 13.14
N GLY A 10 -10.25 4.84 14.09
CA GLY A 10 -8.89 5.33 13.83
C GLY A 10 -7.87 4.21 13.59
N ARG A 11 -8.06 3.02 14.19
CA ARG A 11 -7.08 1.93 14.05
C ARG A 11 -7.07 1.33 12.65
N LEU A 12 -8.24 1.05 12.08
CA LEU A 12 -8.33 0.50 10.72
C LEU A 12 -7.80 1.49 9.68
N HIS A 13 -8.15 2.76 9.82
CA HIS A 13 -7.65 3.81 8.93
C HIS A 13 -6.12 3.93 9.00
N ASN A 14 -5.55 3.95 10.20
CA ASN A 14 -4.09 3.98 10.37
C ASN A 14 -3.40 2.73 9.80
N LEU A 15 -4.03 1.55 9.94
CA LEU A 15 -3.52 0.32 9.33
C LEU A 15 -3.56 0.39 7.79
N LEU A 16 -4.66 0.85 7.19
CA LEU A 16 -4.77 0.98 5.74
C LEU A 16 -3.79 2.03 5.20
N LEU A 17 -3.63 3.17 5.89
CA LEU A 17 -2.60 4.16 5.57
C LEU A 17 -1.18 3.56 5.65
N ALA A 18 -0.88 2.77 6.68
CA ALA A 18 0.41 2.09 6.78
C ALA A 18 0.63 1.12 5.62
N ASN A 19 -0.39 0.38 5.19
CA ASN A 19 -0.30 -0.52 4.03
C ASN A 19 -0.08 0.25 2.71
N ILE A 20 -0.76 1.39 2.53
CA ILE A 20 -0.52 2.29 1.38
C ILE A 20 0.94 2.77 1.41
N ALA A 21 1.44 3.22 2.57
CA ALA A 21 2.82 3.68 2.73
C ALA A 21 3.84 2.58 2.41
N VAL A 22 3.57 1.32 2.79
CA VAL A 22 4.42 0.17 2.45
C VAL A 22 4.49 -0.03 0.94
N GLY A 23 3.35 -0.02 0.24
CA GLY A 23 3.34 -0.18 -1.21
C GLY A 23 4.08 0.94 -1.95
N VAL A 24 3.93 2.19 -1.48
CA VAL A 24 4.67 3.35 -2.00
C VAL A 24 6.17 3.22 -1.71
N ALA A 25 6.55 2.79 -0.50
CA ALA A 25 7.96 2.59 -0.17
C ALA A 25 8.62 1.52 -1.04
N VAL A 26 7.93 0.40 -1.30
CA VAL A 26 8.41 -0.64 -2.23
C VAL A 26 8.60 -0.07 -3.64
N PHE A 27 7.65 0.73 -4.13
CA PHE A 27 7.78 1.42 -5.41
C PHE A 27 9.00 2.36 -5.44
N THR A 28 9.17 3.22 -4.44
CA THR A 28 10.29 4.15 -4.35
C THR A 28 11.64 3.42 -4.32
N VAL A 29 11.75 2.35 -3.54
CA VAL A 29 12.97 1.53 -3.48
C VAL A 29 13.25 0.85 -4.82
N ALA A 30 12.23 0.30 -5.47
CA ALA A 30 12.38 -0.31 -6.79
C ALA A 30 12.88 0.68 -7.83
N VAL A 31 12.30 1.89 -7.87
CA VAL A 31 12.73 2.98 -8.77
C VAL A 31 14.14 3.45 -8.45
N TYR A 32 14.49 3.59 -7.17
CA TYR A 32 15.85 3.92 -6.75
C TYR A 32 16.87 2.94 -7.31
N PHE A 33 16.63 1.62 -7.15
CA PHE A 33 17.52 0.59 -7.69
C PHE A 33 17.56 0.54 -9.22
N MET A 34 16.49 0.93 -9.91
CA MET A 34 16.53 1.06 -11.38
C MET A 34 17.44 2.21 -11.83
N ILE A 35 17.47 3.31 -11.07
CA ILE A 35 18.25 4.50 -11.41
C ILE A 35 19.72 4.32 -11.05
N THR A 36 20.01 3.79 -9.85
CA THR A 36 21.38 3.69 -9.33
C THR A 36 22.01 2.32 -9.55
N GLY A 37 21.30 1.37 -10.17
CA GLY A 37 21.80 0.03 -10.39
C GLY A 37 22.96 0.00 -11.38
N GLU A 38 24.15 -0.32 -10.89
CA GLU A 38 25.27 -0.68 -11.77
C GLU A 38 25.21 -2.18 -12.11
N TYR A 39 25.24 -2.49 -13.40
CA TYR A 39 25.11 -3.85 -13.90
C TYR A 39 26.40 -4.29 -14.60
N ALA A 40 26.89 -5.48 -14.27
CA ALA A 40 28.12 -6.01 -14.85
C ALA A 40 28.00 -6.34 -16.36
N ASN A 41 26.79 -6.59 -16.86
CA ASN A 41 26.52 -6.86 -18.28
C ASN A 41 25.04 -6.62 -18.64
N LEU A 42 24.76 -6.56 -19.95
CA LEU A 42 23.43 -6.36 -20.52
C LEU A 42 22.38 -7.40 -20.05
N PRO A 43 22.68 -8.72 -20.01
CA PRO A 43 21.73 -9.72 -19.53
C PRO A 43 21.35 -9.56 -18.05
N ALA A 44 22.32 -9.22 -17.20
CA ALA A 44 22.08 -8.97 -15.79
C ALA A 44 21.14 -7.78 -15.60
N ARG A 45 21.34 -6.70 -16.36
CA ARG A 45 20.46 -5.52 -16.37
C ARG A 45 19.01 -5.88 -16.70
N GLN A 46 18.79 -6.59 -17.81
CA GLN A 46 17.42 -6.94 -18.26
C GLN A 46 16.68 -7.79 -17.22
N THR A 47 17.37 -8.75 -16.60
CA THR A 47 16.78 -9.62 -15.59
C THR A 47 16.41 -8.83 -14.32
N THR A 48 17.31 -7.98 -13.86
CA THR A 48 17.07 -7.16 -12.66
C THR A 48 16.00 -6.10 -12.89
N GLU A 49 16.03 -5.39 -14.01
CA GLU A 49 15.00 -4.41 -14.37
C GLU A 49 13.62 -5.07 -14.51
N ALA A 50 13.53 -6.29 -15.06
CA ALA A 50 12.28 -7.02 -15.14
C ALA A 50 11.69 -7.35 -13.75
N LEU A 51 12.54 -7.71 -12.79
CA LEU A 51 12.13 -7.95 -11.41
C LEU A 51 11.72 -6.64 -10.72
N LEU A 52 12.55 -5.60 -10.82
CA LEU A 52 12.26 -4.29 -10.25
C LEU A 52 10.96 -3.70 -10.82
N ASN A 53 10.68 -3.90 -12.11
CA ASN A 53 9.43 -3.46 -12.73
C ASN A 53 8.22 -4.18 -12.13
N LYS A 54 8.33 -5.48 -11.88
CA LYS A 54 7.26 -6.24 -11.20
C LYS A 54 7.03 -5.73 -9.78
N PHE A 55 8.09 -5.43 -9.04
CA PHE A 55 7.98 -4.85 -7.70
C PHE A 55 7.41 -3.43 -7.72
N ALA A 56 7.81 -2.61 -8.69
CA ALA A 56 7.31 -1.26 -8.84
C ALA A 56 5.81 -1.25 -9.16
N ILE A 57 5.40 -2.01 -10.18
CA ILE A 57 3.98 -2.14 -10.55
C ILE A 57 3.19 -2.79 -9.41
N GLY A 58 3.73 -3.85 -8.80
CA GLY A 58 3.10 -4.54 -7.68
C GLY A 58 2.87 -3.63 -6.48
N GLY A 59 3.87 -2.82 -6.10
CA GLY A 59 3.76 -1.85 -5.01
C GLY A 59 2.72 -0.76 -5.29
N LEU A 60 2.65 -0.27 -6.53
CA LEU A 60 1.63 0.69 -6.97
C LEU A 60 0.22 0.09 -6.92
N LEU A 61 0.03 -1.10 -7.48
CA LEU A 61 -1.27 -1.78 -7.47
C LEU A 61 -1.72 -2.12 -6.04
N TYR A 62 -0.80 -2.55 -5.18
CA TYR A 62 -1.08 -2.81 -3.78
C TYR A 62 -1.53 -1.55 -3.05
N SER A 63 -0.83 -0.42 -3.26
CA SER A 63 -1.19 0.88 -2.69
C SER A 63 -2.57 1.33 -3.17
N ALA A 64 -2.86 1.18 -4.46
CA ALA A 64 -4.15 1.51 -5.05
C ALA A 64 -5.28 0.64 -4.47
N ALA A 65 -5.04 -0.66 -4.28
CA ALA A 65 -6.00 -1.56 -3.66
C ALA A 65 -6.28 -1.18 -2.20
N ALA A 66 -5.24 -0.91 -1.40
CA ALA A 66 -5.39 -0.47 -0.02
C ALA A 66 -6.13 0.88 0.09
N TRP A 67 -5.87 1.81 -0.83
CA TRP A 67 -6.61 3.07 -0.93
C TRP A 67 -8.07 2.86 -1.31
N TYR A 68 -8.36 1.99 -2.28
CA TYR A 68 -9.72 1.64 -2.66
C TYR A 68 -10.50 1.03 -1.48
N LEU A 69 -9.85 0.15 -0.70
CA LEU A 69 -10.43 -0.39 0.53
C LEU A 69 -10.72 0.72 1.56
N ASP A 70 -9.82 1.69 1.76
CA ASP A 70 -10.06 2.82 2.67
C ASP A 70 -11.23 3.73 2.22
N GLN A 71 -11.40 3.94 0.91
CA GLN A 71 -12.48 4.80 0.40
C GLN A 71 -13.85 4.11 0.41
N PHE A 72 -13.92 2.83 0.00
CA PHE A 72 -15.20 2.16 -0.26
C PHE A 72 -15.63 1.20 0.85
N VAL A 73 -14.70 0.54 1.54
CA VAL A 73 -15.04 -0.42 2.60
C VAL A 73 -15.27 0.29 3.94
N ARG A 74 -14.54 1.37 4.21
CA ARG A 74 -14.71 2.18 5.43
C ARG A 74 -16.14 2.72 5.63
N PRO A 75 -16.83 3.32 4.64
CA PRO A 75 -18.21 3.81 4.83
C PRO A 75 -19.23 2.69 4.98
N ILE A 76 -18.99 1.50 4.43
CA ILE A 76 -19.89 0.35 4.58
C ILE A 76 -19.84 -0.17 6.01
N TRP A 77 -18.64 -0.34 6.57
CA TRP A 77 -18.46 -0.83 7.93
C TRP A 77 -18.92 0.17 9.00
N SER A 78 -18.77 1.48 8.76
CA SER A 78 -19.32 2.49 9.69
C SER A 78 -20.85 2.49 9.68
N LYS A 79 -21.49 2.23 8.53
CA LYS A 79 -22.95 2.13 8.43
C LYS A 79 -23.50 0.85 9.05
N VAL A 80 -22.82 -0.29 8.85
CA VAL A 80 -23.21 -1.58 9.48
C VAL A 80 -23.09 -1.50 11.01
N GLY A 81 -22.05 -0.86 11.54
CA GLY A 81 -21.87 -0.69 13.00
C GLY A 81 -22.78 0.34 13.66
N ALA A 82 -23.40 1.24 12.88
CA ALA A 82 -24.30 2.28 13.40
C ALA A 82 -25.80 1.91 13.30
N GLY A 83 -26.12 0.78 12.67
CA GLY A 83 -27.48 0.24 12.54
C GLY A 83 -27.83 -0.86 13.54
N ALA A 84 -27.01 -1.06 14.58
CA ALA A 84 -27.20 -2.05 15.64
C ALA A 84 -27.35 -1.36 17.01
#